data_AF-A0A7S3BVP4-F1
#
_entry.id   AF-A0A7S3BVP4-F1
#
_cell.length_a   1.000
_cell.length_b   1.000
_cell.length_c   1.000
_cell.angle_alpha   90.00
_cell.angle_beta   90.00
_cell.angle_gamma   90.00
#
_symmetry.space_group_name_H-M   'P 1'
#
loop_
_entity.id
_entity.type
_entity.pdbx_description
1 polymer ?
#
loop_
_entity_poly.entity_id
_entity_poly.type
_entity_poly.pdbx_seq_one_letter_code
_entity_poly.pdbx_strand_id
1 'polypeptide(L)'
;DEENSGVEIYFQVGPDQGDDWVPLTLLSQMLAKAYYTELRTRQQIGYIVQCNANEIDGVRGLSFLAQSKKLSPPEVERRTDTFLRLFRGTLLLMPDDEFQSYRQTLAA
;
A
#
# COMPACT_ATOMS: atom_id res chain seq x y z
N ASP A 1 -13.61 -23.28 -13.88
CA ASP A 1 -12.35 -22.69 -13.39
C ASP A 1 -12.40 -21.18 -13.54
N GLU A 2 -12.16 -20.43 -12.47
CA GLU A 2 -11.98 -18.98 -12.53
C GLU A 2 -10.49 -18.69 -12.67
N GLU A 3 -10.09 -18.14 -13.82
CA GLU A 3 -8.72 -17.69 -14.05
C GLU A 3 -8.49 -16.38 -13.31
N ASN A 4 -7.68 -16.43 -12.25
CA ASN A 4 -7.29 -15.26 -11.47
C ASN A 4 -5.80 -14.99 -11.67
N SER A 5 -5.43 -13.72 -11.73
CA SER A 5 -4.05 -13.28 -11.67
C SER A 5 -3.76 -12.68 -10.28
N GLY A 6 -2.54 -12.85 -9.79
CA GLY A 6 -2.06 -12.26 -8.54
C GLY A 6 -0.73 -11.57 -8.74
N VAL A 7 -0.54 -10.44 -8.07
CA VAL A 7 0.70 -9.67 -8.05
C VAL A 7 1.00 -9.26 -6.63
N GLU A 8 2.25 -9.51 -6.21
CA GLU A 8 2.85 -8.86 -5.05
C GLU A 8 4.01 -7.99 -5.52
N ILE A 9 4.03 -6.73 -5.09
CA ILE A 9 5.09 -5.78 -5.35
C ILE A 9 5.70 -5.41 -4.00
N TYR A 10 6.97 -5.74 -3.82
CA TYR A 10 7.71 -5.44 -2.60
C TYR A 10 8.69 -4.29 -2.85
N PHE A 11 8.52 -3.20 -2.10
CA PHE A 11 9.46 -2.09 -2.05
C PHE A 11 10.32 -2.22 -0.81
N GLN A 12 11.56 -2.68 -1.01
CA GLN A 12 12.57 -2.74 0.03
C GLN A 12 12.96 -1.33 0.50
N VAL A 13 13.00 -1.12 1.82
CA VAL A 13 13.43 0.16 2.41
C VAL A 13 14.84 0.04 2.97
N GLY A 14 15.09 -0.93 3.85
CA GLY A 14 16.40 -1.09 4.48
C GLY A 14 16.41 -2.11 5.63
N PRO A 15 17.55 -2.30 6.29
CA PRO A 15 17.68 -3.20 7.43
C PRO A 15 16.74 -2.81 8.58
N ASP A 16 16.30 -3.78 9.37
CA ASP A 16 15.51 -3.57 10.58
C ASP A 16 16.39 -3.02 11.72
N GLN A 17 16.67 -1.72 11.69
CA GLN A 17 17.52 -1.05 12.65
C GLN A 17 16.93 0.31 13.07
N GLY A 18 16.87 0.55 14.38
CA GLY A 18 16.37 1.81 14.94
C GLY A 18 14.86 1.98 14.81
N ASP A 19 14.39 3.23 14.90
CA ASP A 19 12.97 3.58 14.96
C ASP A 19 12.36 3.98 13.61
N ASP A 20 13.12 3.82 12.51
CA ASP A 20 12.67 4.15 11.15
C ASP A 20 11.48 3.29 10.67
N TRP A 21 11.15 2.23 11.42
CA TRP A 21 9.94 1.44 11.21
C TRP A 21 8.67 2.22 11.55
N VAL A 22 8.70 3.18 12.48
CA VAL A 22 7.50 3.94 12.88
C VAL A 22 6.96 4.80 11.73
N PRO A 23 7.78 5.61 11.01
CA PRO A 23 7.35 6.27 9.79
C PRO A 23 6.82 5.30 8.73
N LEU A 24 7.45 4.13 8.58
CA LEU A 24 7.06 3.13 7.60
C LEU A 24 5.68 2.54 7.90
N THR A 25 5.40 2.22 9.17
CA THR A 25 4.09 1.72 9.60
C THR A 25 3.02 2.80 9.45
N LEU A 26 3.32 4.05 9.80
CA LEU A 26 2.38 5.17 9.61
C LEU A 26 2.03 5.35 8.13
N LEU A 27 3.05 5.35 7.25
CA LEU A 27 2.86 5.43 5.80
C LEU A 27 2.03 4.24 5.28
N SER A 28 2.31 3.02 5.76
CA SER A 28 1.55 1.83 5.39
C SER A 28 0.07 1.95 5.76
N GLN A 29 -0.27 2.51 6.93
CA GLN A 29 -1.68 2.66 7.33
C GLN A 29 -2.44 3.59 6.37
N MET A 30 -1.82 4.71 5.98
CA MET A 30 -2.42 5.65 5.03
C MET A 30 -2.57 5.02 3.64
N LEU A 31 -1.52 4.34 3.17
CA LEU A 31 -1.52 3.64 1.88
C LEU A 31 -2.55 2.52 1.84
N ALA A 32 -2.67 1.70 2.88
CA ALA A 32 -3.59 0.55 2.91
C ALA A 32 -5.04 0.98 2.64
N LYS A 33 -5.51 2.00 3.35
CA LYS A 33 -6.88 2.52 3.19
C LYS A 33 -7.11 3.11 1.80
N ALA A 34 -6.16 3.91 1.32
CA ALA A 34 -6.25 4.56 0.01
C ALA A 34 -6.17 3.56 -1.14
N TYR A 35 -5.24 2.60 -1.07
CA TYR A 35 -5.01 1.56 -2.08
C TYR A 35 -6.21 0.63 -2.21
N TYR A 36 -6.77 0.19 -1.09
CA TYR A 36 -8.01 -0.57 -1.07
C TYR A 36 -9.12 0.22 -1.75
N THR A 37 -9.38 1.46 -1.33
CA THR A 37 -10.47 2.27 -1.88
C THR A 37 -10.32 2.48 -3.39
N GLU A 38 -9.12 2.76 -3.87
CA GLU A 38 -8.87 3.03 -5.28
C GLU A 38 -9.02 1.76 -6.13
N LEU A 39 -8.29 0.69 -5.83
CA LEU A 39 -8.26 -0.49 -6.69
C LEU A 39 -9.47 -1.41 -6.45
N ARG A 40 -9.88 -1.62 -5.19
CA ARG A 40 -10.98 -2.53 -4.84
C ARG A 40 -12.35 -1.91 -5.07
N THR A 41 -12.55 -0.67 -4.62
CA THR A 41 -13.87 -0.03 -4.61
C THR A 41 -14.15 0.73 -5.90
N ARG A 42 -13.23 1.59 -6.34
CA ARG A 42 -13.44 2.44 -7.53
C ARG A 42 -13.17 1.70 -8.84
N GLN A 43 -11.99 1.11 -8.98
CA GLN A 43 -11.61 0.42 -10.22
C GLN A 43 -12.14 -1.01 -10.28
N GLN A 44 -12.58 -1.57 -9.15
CA GLN A 44 -13.19 -2.91 -9.05
C GLN A 44 -12.36 -4.02 -9.71
N ILE A 45 -11.04 -3.96 -9.53
CA ILE A 45 -10.12 -4.83 -10.28
C ILE A 45 -10.09 -6.26 -9.75
N GLY A 46 -10.46 -6.50 -8.49
CA GLY A 46 -10.56 -7.84 -7.94
C GLY A 46 -10.85 -7.85 -6.45
N TYR A 47 -10.79 -9.02 -5.80
CA TYR A 47 -11.30 -9.19 -4.43
C TYR A 47 -10.26 -8.85 -3.35
N ILE A 48 -8.99 -9.22 -3.58
CA ILE A 48 -7.88 -8.99 -2.65
C ILE A 48 -7.09 -7.77 -3.13
N VAL A 49 -7.00 -6.74 -2.29
CA VAL A 49 -6.19 -5.54 -2.49
C VAL A 49 -5.68 -5.12 -1.12
N GLN A 50 -4.37 -5.19 -0.89
CA GLN A 50 -3.75 -4.94 0.41
C GLN A 50 -2.42 -4.21 0.25
N CYS A 51 -2.07 -3.40 1.26
CA CYS A 51 -0.75 -2.81 1.41
C CYS A 51 -0.34 -2.95 2.87
N ASN A 52 0.87 -3.46 3.13
CA ASN A 52 1.38 -3.66 4.48
C ASN A 52 2.87 -3.31 4.57
N ALA A 53 3.28 -2.69 5.66
CA ALA A 53 4.67 -2.70 6.10
C ALA A 53 5.01 -4.09 6.66
N ASN A 54 6.14 -4.62 6.25
CA ASN A 54 6.60 -5.95 6.65
C ASN A 54 8.10 -5.96 6.92
N GLU A 55 8.53 -7.05 7.54
CA GLU A 55 9.93 -7.43 7.72
C GLU A 55 10.11 -8.81 7.11
N ILE A 56 11.10 -8.94 6.25
CA ILE A 56 11.49 -10.19 5.59
C ILE A 56 13.00 -10.32 5.77
N ASP A 57 13.42 -11.34 6.51
CA ASP A 57 14.82 -11.71 6.75
C ASP A 57 15.72 -10.54 7.23
N GLY A 58 15.21 -9.76 8.19
CA GLY A 58 15.89 -8.61 8.78
C GLY A 58 15.81 -7.34 7.93
N VAL A 59 14.97 -7.31 6.90
CA VAL A 59 14.82 -6.19 5.98
C VAL A 59 13.37 -5.69 5.98
N ARG A 60 13.19 -4.40 6.28
CA ARG A 60 11.90 -3.72 6.26
C ARG A 60 11.52 -3.29 4.85
N GLY A 61 10.23 -3.35 4.54
CA GLY A 61 9.68 -2.86 3.28
C GLY A 61 8.17 -2.65 3.31
N LEU A 62 7.61 -2.35 2.12
CA LEU A 62 6.18 -2.25 1.86
C LEU A 62 5.79 -3.27 0.79
N SER A 63 4.84 -4.15 1.11
CA SER A 63 4.23 -5.06 0.13
C SER A 63 2.88 -4.53 -0.31
N PHE A 64 2.64 -4.52 -1.63
CA PHE A 64 1.34 -4.32 -2.25
C PHE A 64 0.88 -5.62 -2.90
N LEU A 65 -0.22 -6.17 -2.41
CA LEU A 65 -0.82 -7.39 -2.93
C LEU A 65 -2.13 -7.06 -3.64
N ALA A 66 -2.29 -7.53 -4.87
CA ALA A 66 -3.54 -7.42 -5.59
C ALA A 66 -3.82 -8.71 -6.39
N GLN A 67 -5.06 -9.19 -6.28
CA GLN A 67 -5.56 -10.29 -7.10
C GLN A 67 -6.67 -9.76 -7.99
N SER A 68 -6.61 -10.04 -9.29
CA SER A 68 -7.59 -9.61 -10.28
C SER A 68 -8.22 -10.78 -11.01
N LYS A 69 -9.52 -10.63 -11.34
CA LYS A 69 -10.22 -11.52 -12.28
C LYS A 69 -10.23 -10.99 -13.72
N LYS A 70 -9.71 -9.77 -13.93
CA LYS A 70 -9.91 -8.99 -15.16
C LYS A 70 -8.61 -8.48 -15.77
N LEU A 71 -7.61 -8.21 -14.94
CA LEU A 71 -6.36 -7.60 -15.34
C LEU A 71 -5.24 -8.64 -15.29
N SER A 72 -4.29 -8.52 -16.21
CA SER A 72 -3.05 -9.30 -16.16
C SER A 72 -2.10 -8.74 -15.09
N PRO A 73 -1.10 -9.53 -14.64
CA PRO A 73 -0.10 -9.05 -13.70
C PRO A 73 0.57 -7.70 -14.06
N PRO A 74 1.03 -7.47 -15.32
CA PRO A 74 1.66 -6.20 -15.67
C PRO A 74 0.71 -5.01 -15.63
N GLU A 75 -0.58 -5.22 -15.93
CA GLU A 75 -1.56 -4.14 -15.85
C GLU A 75 -1.88 -3.79 -14.39
N VAL A 76 -1.94 -4.77 -13.49
CA VAL A 76 -2.05 -4.53 -12.04
C VAL A 76 -0.86 -3.73 -11.54
N GLU A 77 0.36 -4.11 -11.91
CA GLU A 77 1.58 -3.37 -11.56
C GLU A 77 1.53 -1.91 -12.01
N ARG A 78 1.10 -1.66 -13.25
CA ARG A 78 0.93 -0.31 -13.78
C ARG A 78 -0.11 0.50 -13.00
N ARG A 79 -1.20 -0.13 -12.53
CA ARG A 79 -2.19 0.53 -11.67
C ARG A 79 -1.61 0.88 -10.30
N THR A 80 -0.79 0.02 -9.73
CA THR A 80 -0.10 0.30 -8.46
C THR A 80 0.88 1.45 -8.60
N ASP A 81 1.71 1.49 -9.66
CA ASP A 81 2.60 2.64 -9.93
C ASP A 81 1.80 3.94 -10.10
N THR A 82 0.72 3.90 -10.87
CA THR A 82 -0.16 5.08 -11.07
C THR A 82 -0.75 5.55 -9.73
N PHE A 83 -1.24 4.62 -8.90
CA PHE A 83 -1.76 4.93 -7.57
C PHE A 83 -0.69 5.61 -6.70
N LEU A 84 0.53 5.06 -6.65
CA LEU A 84 1.61 5.61 -5.84
C LEU A 84 2.00 7.03 -6.25
N ARG A 85 2.06 7.31 -7.57
CA ARG A 85 2.33 8.66 -8.08
C ARG A 85 1.25 9.66 -7.66
N LEU A 86 -0.02 9.27 -7.69
CA LEU A 86 -1.14 10.11 -7.27
C LEU A 86 -1.16 10.28 -5.74
N PHE A 87 -0.95 9.20 -4.99
CA PHE A 87 -0.94 9.22 -3.54
C PHE A 87 0.14 10.13 -2.97
N ARG A 88 1.29 10.27 -3.64
CA ARG A 88 2.30 11.27 -3.27
C ARG A 88 1.72 12.69 -3.21
N GLY A 89 0.86 13.06 -4.17
CA GLY A 89 0.16 14.35 -4.16
C GLY A 89 -0.83 14.45 -2.99
N THR A 90 -1.57 13.38 -2.70
CA THR A 90 -2.46 13.29 -1.53
C THR A 90 -1.69 13.51 -0.23
N LEU A 91 -0.52 12.87 -0.08
CA LEU A 91 0.32 13.00 1.11
C LEU A 91 0.85 14.43 1.30
N LEU A 92 1.29 15.08 0.22
CA LEU A 92 1.81 16.46 0.26
C LEU A 92 0.73 17.51 0.57
N LEU A 93 -0.53 17.21 0.22
CA LEU A 93 -1.67 18.10 0.43
C LEU A 93 -2.52 17.69 1.64
N MET A 94 -2.07 16.69 2.41
CA MET A 94 -2.81 16.17 3.55
C MET A 94 -2.90 17.24 4.66
N PRO A 95 -4.11 17.56 5.15
CA PRO A 95 -4.28 18.43 6.28
C PRO A 95 -3.63 17.87 7.56
N ASP A 96 -3.10 18.76 8.41
CA ASP A 96 -2.42 18.38 9.63
C ASP A 96 -3.32 17.58 10.59
N ASP A 97 -4.60 17.92 10.69
CA ASP A 97 -5.58 17.23 11.54
C ASP A 97 -5.83 15.80 11.07
N GLU A 98 -5.92 15.57 9.76
CA GLU A 98 -5.99 14.23 9.17
C GLU A 98 -4.71 13.44 9.46
N PHE A 99 -3.54 14.06 9.28
CA PHE A 99 -2.26 13.41 9.58
C PHE A 99 -2.13 13.04 11.08
N GLN A 100 -2.57 13.92 11.99
CA GLN A 100 -2.58 13.62 13.42
C GLN A 100 -3.52 12.46 13.76
N SER A 101 -4.66 12.32 13.07
CA SER A 101 -5.58 11.19 13.27
C SER A 101 -4.91 9.85 12.97
N TYR A 102 -4.11 9.76 11.89
CA TYR A 102 -3.32 8.56 11.60
C TYR A 102 -2.28 8.28 12.70
N ARG A 103 -1.57 9.31 13.19
CA ARG A 103 -0.60 9.15 14.28
C ARG A 103 -1.24 8.64 15.57
N GLN A 104 -2.40 9.17 15.95
CA GLN A 104 -3.13 8.73 17.13
C GLN A 104 -3.61 7.29 16.99
N THR A 105 -4.08 6.91 15.80
CA THR A 105 -4.51 5.53 15.52
C THR A 105 -3.36 4.53 15.63
N LEU A 106 -2.15 4.91 15.21
CA LEU A 106 -0.97 4.07 15.36
C LEU A 106 -0.47 3.96 16.80
N ALA A 107 -0.67 5.00 17.62
CA ALA A 107 -0.20 5.05 19.00
C ALA A 107 -1.16 4.38 20.01
N ALA A 108 -2.39 4.08 19.60
CA ALA A 108 -3.43 3.44 20.40
C ALA A 108 -3.31 1.91 20.37
#